data_AF-A0A6H0JQN4-F1
#
_entry.id   AF-A0A6H0JQN4-F1
#
_cell.length_a   1.000
_cell.length_b   1.000
_cell.length_c   1.000
_cell.angle_alpha   90.00
_cell.angle_beta   90.00
_cell.angle_gamma   90.00
#
_symmetry.space_group_name_H-M   'P 1'
#
loop_
_entity.id
_entity.type
_entity.pdbx_description
1 polymer ?
#
loop_
_entity_poly.entity_id
_entity_poly.type
_entity_poly.pdbx_seq_one_letter_code
_entity_poly.pdbx_strand_id
1 'polypeptide(L)'
;MLMSVCFFSLLQLFFQMKYFMNLLLTFELLTICVFLMCVYLGNVSFSLVSVYFCVLILCLGVSESVMGLAILVNCSRFSGKSTVKSFSFLGF
;
A
#
# COMPACT_ATOMS: atom_id res chain seq x y z
N MET A 1 7.62 -16.69 -8.11
CA MET A 1 8.41 -15.83 -7.21
C MET A 1 7.70 -14.52 -6.88
N LEU A 2 7.18 -13.75 -7.85
CA LEU A 2 6.39 -12.54 -7.55
C LEU A 2 5.08 -12.82 -6.79
N MET A 3 4.32 -13.86 -7.18
CA MET A 3 3.10 -14.23 -6.44
C MET A 3 3.38 -14.57 -4.97
N SER A 4 4.48 -15.29 -4.68
CA SER A 4 4.85 -15.60 -3.29
C SER A 4 5.23 -14.34 -2.50
N VAL A 5 5.80 -13.31 -3.14
CA VAL A 5 6.09 -12.02 -2.50
C VAL A 5 4.80 -11.22 -2.23
N CYS A 6 3.81 -11.28 -3.13
CA CYS A 6 2.47 -10.73 -2.87
C CYS A 6 1.79 -11.40 -1.67
N PHE A 7 1.83 -12.73 -1.58
CA PHE A 7 1.27 -13.45 -0.44
C PHE A 7 2.00 -13.12 0.87
N PHE A 8 3.32 -12.98 0.83
CA PHE A 8 4.11 -12.62 2.01
C PHE A 8 3.84 -11.18 2.48
N SER A 9 3.70 -10.23 1.55
CA SER A 9 3.33 -8.84 1.88
C SER A 9 1.92 -8.73 2.45
N LEU A 10 0.95 -9.51 1.95
CA LEU A 10 -0.39 -9.61 2.53
C LEU A 10 -0.36 -10.18 3.95
N LEU A 11 0.42 -11.24 4.20
CA LEU A 11 0.58 -11.81 5.54
C LEU A 11 1.23 -10.82 6.51
N GLN A 12 2.20 -10.05 6.03
CA GLN A 12 2.87 -9.02 6.85
C GLN A 12 1.93 -7.85 7.19
N LEU A 13 0.98 -7.53 6.30
CA LEU A 13 -0.09 -6.55 6.52
C LEU A 13 -0.93 -6.91 7.76
N PHE A 14 -1.31 -8.18 7.91
CA PHE A 14 -2.09 -8.66 9.07
C PHE A 14 -1.27 -8.68 10.37
N PHE A 15 0.05 -8.81 10.30
CA PHE A 15 0.92 -8.90 11.50
C PHE A 15 1.41 -7.54 12.03
N GLN A 16 1.52 -6.52 11.16
CA GLN A 16 2.13 -5.21 11.48
C GLN A 16 1.10 -4.11 11.80
N MET A 17 -0.01 -4.45 12.45
CA MET A 17 -1.08 -3.50 12.81
C MET A 17 -0.68 -2.46 13.89
N LYS A 18 0.51 -2.58 14.49
CA LYS A 18 0.95 -1.73 15.62
C LYS A 18 1.41 -0.33 15.20
N TYR A 19 1.90 -0.17 13.97
CA TYR A 19 2.40 1.11 13.48
C TYR A 19 1.80 1.40 12.10
N PHE A 20 0.94 2.41 12.03
CA PHE A 20 0.26 2.79 10.79
C PHE A 20 1.23 3.15 9.65
N MET A 21 2.41 3.70 9.97
CA MET A 21 3.48 3.92 8.98
C MET A 21 3.98 2.62 8.35
N ASN A 22 4.08 1.54 9.13
CA ASN A 22 4.56 0.26 8.62
C ASN A 22 3.49 -0.40 7.73
N LEU A 23 2.22 -0.16 8.04
CA LEU A 23 1.09 -0.57 7.21
C LEU A 23 1.08 0.14 5.85
N LEU A 24 1.29 1.47 5.83
CA LEU A 24 1.48 2.25 4.60
C LEU A 24 2.62 1.71 3.74
N LEU A 25 3.76 1.41 4.36
CA LEU A 25 4.94 0.87 3.67
C LEU A 25 4.64 -0.50 3.03
N THR A 26 3.90 -1.36 3.73
CA THR A 26 3.50 -2.67 3.17
C THR A 26 2.53 -2.53 2.00
N PHE A 27 1.64 -1.53 2.01
CA PHE A 27 0.78 -1.22 0.88
C PHE A 27 1.57 -0.76 -0.33
N GLU A 28 2.56 0.12 -0.14
CA GLU A 28 3.42 0.59 -1.23
C GLU A 28 4.22 -0.57 -1.85
N LEU A 29 4.78 -1.46 -1.02
CA LEU A 29 5.41 -2.71 -1.49
C LEU A 29 4.46 -3.59 -2.32
N LEU A 30 3.20 -3.71 -1.90
CA LEU A 30 2.19 -4.49 -2.62
C LEU A 30 1.86 -3.86 -3.98
N THR A 31 1.71 -2.53 -4.05
CA THR A 31 1.47 -1.81 -5.33
C THR A 31 2.62 -2.01 -6.32
N ILE A 32 3.87 -1.98 -5.85
CA ILE A 32 5.06 -2.24 -6.67
C ILE A 32 5.07 -3.69 -7.17
N CYS A 33 4.70 -4.66 -6.34
CA CYS A 33 4.62 -6.06 -6.75
C CYS A 33 3.55 -6.30 -7.82
N VAL A 34 2.38 -5.67 -7.67
CA VAL A 34 1.30 -5.70 -8.67
C VAL A 34 1.76 -5.04 -9.97
N PHE A 35 2.42 -3.88 -9.89
CA PHE A 35 2.98 -3.20 -11.07
C PHE A 35 3.98 -4.09 -11.81
N LEU A 36 4.93 -4.71 -11.11
CA LEU A 36 5.88 -5.64 -11.71
C LEU A 36 5.15 -6.80 -12.41
N MET A 37 4.15 -7.39 -11.77
CA MET A 37 3.35 -8.46 -12.39
C MET A 37 2.63 -8.01 -13.66
N CYS A 38 2.04 -6.81 -13.66
CA CYS A 38 1.40 -6.25 -14.85
C CYS A 38 2.41 -5.99 -15.97
N VAL A 39 3.63 -5.54 -15.66
CA VAL A 39 4.70 -5.36 -16.66
C VAL A 39 5.16 -6.70 -17.23
N TYR A 40 5.34 -7.73 -16.39
CA TYR A 40 5.71 -9.07 -16.86
C TYR A 40 4.62 -9.67 -17.77
N LEU A 41 3.35 -9.60 -17.38
CA LEU A 41 2.22 -10.09 -18.19
C LEU A 41 2.01 -9.24 -19.47
N GLY A 42 2.23 -7.93 -19.38
CA GLY A 42 2.17 -7.00 -20.50
C GLY A 42 3.21 -7.30 -21.56
N ASN A 43 4.45 -7.58 -21.15
CA ASN A 43 5.53 -7.98 -22.06
C ASN A 43 5.25 -9.32 -22.75
N VAL A 44 4.63 -10.29 -22.06
CA VAL A 44 4.25 -11.58 -22.68
C VAL A 44 3.17 -11.39 -23.75
N SER A 45 2.26 -10.43 -23.54
CA SER A 45 1.13 -10.18 -24.44
C SER A 45 1.42 -9.16 -25.55
N PHE A 46 2.62 -8.54 -25.58
CA PHE A 46 3.02 -7.48 -26.52
C PHE A 46 1.96 -6.39 -26.73
N SER A 47 1.19 -6.08 -25.69
CA SER A 47 0.07 -5.15 -25.78
C SER A 47 0.48 -3.76 -25.29
N LEU A 48 0.35 -2.74 -26.15
CA LEU A 48 0.62 -1.35 -25.74
C LEU A 48 -0.36 -0.86 -24.66
N VAL A 49 -1.56 -1.43 -24.63
CA VAL A 49 -2.61 -1.11 -23.65
C VAL A 49 -2.21 -1.48 -22.23
N SER A 50 -1.44 -2.56 -22.04
CA SER A 50 -1.00 -2.96 -20.69
C SER A 50 -0.09 -1.93 -20.05
N VAL A 51 0.70 -1.19 -20.84
CA VAL A 51 1.61 -0.15 -20.34
C VAL A 51 0.82 1.01 -19.74
N TYR A 52 -0.24 1.47 -20.41
CA TYR A 52 -1.14 2.51 -19.88
C TYR A 52 -1.83 2.04 -18.59
N PHE A 53 -2.27 0.79 -18.54
CA PHE A 53 -2.82 0.21 -17.32
C PHE A 53 -1.81 0.18 -16.16
N CYS A 54 -0.54 -0.15 -16.43
CA CYS A 54 0.51 -0.13 -15.41
C CYS A 54 0.72 1.27 -14.82
N VAL A 55 0.69 2.32 -15.66
CA VAL A 55 0.80 3.71 -15.21
C VAL A 55 -0.41 4.13 -14.37
N LEU A 56 -1.63 3.72 -14.75
CA LEU A 56 -2.83 3.98 -13.96
C LEU A 56 -2.77 3.33 -12.58
N ILE A 57 -2.27 2.09 -12.50
CA ILE A 57 -2.10 1.38 -11.21
C ILE A 57 -1.11 2.12 -10.30
N LEU A 58 -0.01 2.64 -10.85
CA LEU A 58 0.93 3.45 -10.09
C LEU A 58 0.30 4.76 -9.60
N CYS A 59 -0.44 5.48 -10.45
CA CYS A 59 -1.13 6.70 -10.05
C CYS A 59 -2.13 6.45 -8.91
N LEU A 60 -2.88 5.35 -8.98
CA LEU A 60 -3.81 4.97 -7.91
C LEU A 60 -3.05 4.63 -6.62
N GLY A 61 -1.96 3.87 -6.69
CA GLY A 61 -1.13 3.55 -5.53
C GLY A 61 -0.54 4.78 -4.83
N VAL A 62 -0.06 5.77 -5.60
CA VAL A 62 0.43 7.04 -5.05
C VAL A 62 -0.70 7.85 -4.43
N SER A 63 -1.90 7.86 -5.04
CA SER A 63 -3.04 8.58 -4.47
C SER A 63 -3.50 8.00 -3.13
N GLU A 64 -3.46 6.67 -2.98
CA GLU A 64 -3.75 5.97 -1.74
C GLU A 64 -2.73 6.30 -0.64
N SER A 65 -1.44 6.28 -0.97
CA SER A 65 -0.38 6.58 0.01
C SER A 65 -0.45 8.02 0.50
N VAL A 66 -0.74 8.99 -0.37
CA VAL A 66 -0.96 10.39 0.01
C VAL A 66 -2.18 10.53 0.92
N MET A 67 -3.29 9.86 0.62
CA MET A 67 -4.49 9.88 1.45
C MET A 67 -4.23 9.27 2.83
N GLY A 68 -3.53 8.13 2.88
CA GLY A 68 -3.18 7.48 4.15
C GLY A 68 -2.19 8.30 4.99
N LEU A 69 -1.20 8.96 4.37
CA LEU A 69 -0.32 9.90 5.06
C LEU A 69 -1.08 11.11 5.61
N ALA A 70 -2.05 11.66 4.85
CA ALA A 70 -2.87 12.77 5.32
C ALA A 70 -3.69 12.39 6.56
N ILE A 71 -4.26 11.19 6.58
CA ILE A 71 -4.97 10.64 7.74
C ILE A 71 -4.01 10.50 8.92
N LEU A 72 -2.80 9.95 8.71
CA LEU A 72 -1.81 9.81 9.76
C LEU A 72 -1.37 11.16 10.35
N VAL A 73 -1.16 12.17 9.51
CA VAL A 73 -0.82 13.53 9.98
C VAL A 73 -1.97 14.10 10.81
N ASN A 74 -3.22 13.94 10.39
CA ASN A 74 -4.37 14.39 11.18
C ASN A 74 -4.49 13.65 12.53
N CYS A 75 -4.32 12.32 12.54
CA CYS A 75 -4.33 11.53 13.77
C CYS A 75 -3.19 11.90 14.72
N SER A 76 -1.98 12.15 14.19
CA SER A 76 -0.83 12.57 15.02
C SER A 76 -1.01 13.96 15.62
N ARG A 77 -1.66 14.89 14.90
CA ARG A 77 -2.01 16.23 15.42
C ARG A 77 -3.07 16.15 16.51
N PHE A 78 -4.04 15.25 16.37
CA PHE A 78 -5.10 15.06 17.36
C PHE A 78 -4.64 14.28 18.61
N SER A 79 -3.72 13.32 18.45
CA SER A 79 -3.34 12.37 19.51
C SER A 79 -2.09 12.78 20.33
N GLY A 80 -1.49 13.94 20.07
CA GLY A 80 -0.46 14.55 20.91
C GLY A 80 0.62 13.60 21.43
N LYS A 81 1.63 13.27 20.61
CA LYS A 81 2.94 12.70 21.00
C LYS A 81 2.97 11.40 21.83
N SER A 82 1.82 10.82 22.19
CA SER A 82 1.72 9.48 22.74
C SER A 82 1.48 8.51 21.59
N THR A 83 2.28 7.45 21.58
CA THR A 83 2.26 6.38 20.58
C THR A 83 0.83 6.04 20.21
N VAL A 84 0.50 6.20 18.91
CA VAL A 84 -0.81 5.93 18.33
C VAL A 84 -1.08 4.43 18.46
N LYS A 85 -1.44 3.97 19.67
CA LYS A 85 -2.10 2.71 19.89
C LYS A 85 -3.44 2.86 19.20
N SER A 86 -3.42 2.52 17.91
CA SER A 86 -4.54 1.97 17.17
C SER A 86 -5.89 2.47 17.66
N PHE A 87 -6.33 3.62 17.14
CA PHE A 87 -7.75 3.93 16.96
C PHE A 87 -8.70 3.62 18.14
N SER A 88 -8.25 3.64 19.40
CA SER A 88 -9.12 3.37 20.55
C SER A 88 -10.17 4.47 20.76
N PHE A 89 -10.05 5.60 20.06
CA PHE A 89 -11.02 6.68 20.06
C PHE A 89 -12.19 6.43 19.08
N LEU A 90 -11.97 5.64 18.02
CA LEU A 90 -13.02 5.13 17.14
C LEU A 90 -13.36 3.72 17.62
N GLY A 91 -14.07 3.65 18.74
CA GLY A 91 -14.54 2.39 19.31
C GLY A 91 -15.37 1.61 18.27
N PHE A 92 -14.77 0.52 17.78
CA PHE A 92 -15.48 -0.71 17.46
C PHE A 92 -15.09 -1.74 18.51
#